data_AF-A0A1I8FPM6-F1
#
_entry.id   AF-A0A1I8FPM6-F1
#
_cell.length_a   1.000
_cell.length_b   1.000
_cell.length_c   1.000
_cell.angle_alpha   90.00
_cell.angle_beta   90.00
_cell.angle_gamma   90.00
#
_symmetry.space_group_name_H-M   'P 1'
#
loop_
_entity.id
_entity.type
_entity.pdbx_description
1 polymer ?
#
loop_
_entity_poly.entity_id
_entity_poly.type
_entity_poly.pdbx_seq_one_letter_code
_entity_poly.pdbx_strand_id
1 'polypeptide(L)'
;EIGDFLEEEYLDTLYLTRLKVLPSPVSEELLKKVMEYHKAHVGLTPEDAEYSLLDTVRKVDLYGIRLHPARSFYKDAVDFYFDSRVECKHFWKKCIEHHTHLLQVGQSARPLGSGPGIKLCRRDASF
;
A
#
# COMPACT_ATOMS: atom_id res chain seq x y z
N GLU A 1 -13.58 2.16 14.78
CA GLU A 1 -13.09 2.82 16.01
C GLU A 1 -14.19 3.49 16.86
N ILE A 2 -15.25 4.05 16.26
CA ILE A 2 -16.31 4.76 17.01
C ILE A 2 -17.63 3.98 17.18
N GLY A 3 -17.69 2.73 16.72
CA GLY A 3 -18.89 1.89 16.82
C GLY A 3 -19.98 2.26 15.82
N ASP A 4 -21.23 2.03 16.19
CA ASP A 4 -22.42 2.27 15.36
C ASP A 4 -22.80 3.75 15.28
N PHE A 5 -23.52 4.12 14.23
CA PHE A 5 -24.09 5.46 14.08
C PHE A 5 -25.24 5.69 15.08
N LEU A 6 -25.08 6.68 15.96
CA LEU A 6 -26.10 7.17 16.88
C LEU A 6 -26.64 8.52 16.40
N GLU A 7 -27.93 8.59 16.05
CA GLU A 7 -28.57 9.80 15.50
C GLU A 7 -28.62 10.97 16.50
N GLU A 8 -28.62 10.66 17.80
CA GLU A 8 -28.57 11.65 18.89
C GLU A 8 -27.18 12.29 19.07
N GLU A 9 -26.12 11.56 18.72
CA GLU A 9 -24.72 11.99 18.93
C GLU A 9 -24.09 12.55 17.65
N TYR A 10 -24.47 12.03 16.48
CA TYR A 10 -23.87 12.35 15.18
C TYR A 10 -24.85 13.15 14.30
N LEU A 11 -25.15 14.38 14.73
CA LEU A 11 -26.10 15.28 14.07
C LEU A 11 -25.63 15.79 12.68
N ASP A 12 -24.33 15.97 12.50
CA ASP A 12 -23.74 16.53 11.28
C ASP A 12 -22.43 15.83 10.91
N THR A 13 -21.76 16.27 9.83
CA THR A 13 -20.48 15.70 9.42
C THR A 13 -19.30 16.17 10.27
N LEU A 14 -19.48 17.03 11.27
CA LEU A 14 -18.39 17.60 12.07
C LEU A 14 -17.74 16.59 13.03
N TYR A 15 -18.40 15.46 13.32
CA TYR A 15 -17.72 14.39 14.07
C TYR A 15 -16.59 13.76 13.23
N LEU A 16 -16.74 13.69 11.90
CA LEU A 16 -15.74 13.10 11.01
C LEU A 16 -14.46 13.95 10.91
N THR A 17 -14.57 15.28 10.97
CA THR A 17 -13.40 16.17 10.97
C THR A 17 -12.56 16.04 12.24
N ARG A 18 -13.17 15.66 13.37
CA ARG A 18 -12.43 15.42 14.63
C ARG A 18 -11.63 14.12 14.61
N LEU A 19 -12.07 13.11 13.84
CA LEU A 19 -11.46 11.79 13.82
C LEU A 19 -10.14 11.72 13.04
N LYS A 20 -9.83 12.72 12.18
CA LYS A 20 -8.61 12.75 11.36
C LYS A 20 -8.32 11.46 10.55
N VAL A 21 -9.35 10.66 10.28
CA VAL A 21 -9.26 9.40 9.55
C VAL A 21 -9.22 9.58 8.03
N LEU A 22 -9.57 10.77 7.53
CA LEU A 22 -9.69 11.03 6.10
C LEU A 22 -8.41 11.68 5.53
N PRO A 23 -8.00 11.28 4.31
CA PRO A 23 -6.88 11.91 3.63
C PRO A 23 -7.22 13.38 3.27
N SER A 24 -6.25 14.26 3.44
CA SER A 24 -6.37 15.68 3.08
C SER A 24 -6.13 15.90 1.58
N PRO A 25 -6.86 16.84 0.92
CA PRO A 25 -7.89 17.73 1.47
C PRO A 25 -9.26 17.05 1.59
N VAL A 26 -9.96 17.34 2.69
CA VAL A 26 -11.29 16.78 2.97
C VAL A 26 -12.36 17.64 2.30
N SER A 27 -13.10 17.06 1.35
CA SER A 27 -14.24 17.73 0.70
C SER A 27 -15.56 17.44 1.45
N GLU A 28 -16.54 18.36 1.34
CA GLU A 28 -17.87 18.14 1.92
C GLU A 28 -18.59 16.91 1.33
N GLU A 29 -18.39 16.64 0.05
CA GLU A 29 -18.97 15.47 -0.62
C GLU A 29 -18.43 14.16 -0.04
N LEU A 30 -17.12 14.09 0.23
CA LEU A 30 -16.51 12.95 0.91
C LEU A 30 -17.09 12.76 2.30
N LEU A 31 -17.25 13.84 3.07
CA LEU A 31 -17.81 13.80 4.41
C LEU A 31 -19.26 13.29 4.42
N LYS A 32 -20.11 13.77 3.52
CA LYS A 32 -21.49 13.29 3.38
C LYS A 32 -21.52 11.80 3.04
N LYS A 33 -20.70 11.39 2.08
CA LYS A 33 -20.62 9.99 1.66
C LYS A 33 -20.13 9.07 2.78
N VAL A 34 -19.12 9.50 3.55
CA VAL A 34 -18.62 8.75 4.72
C VAL A 34 -19.69 8.65 5.80
N MET A 35 -20.45 9.71 6.06
CA MET A 35 -21.56 9.69 7.01
C MET A 35 -22.69 8.76 6.56
N GLU A 36 -23.05 8.76 5.27
CA GLU A 36 -24.01 7.81 4.70
C GLU A 36 -23.56 6.37 4.87
N TYR A 37 -22.28 6.06 4.61
CA TYR A 37 -21.75 4.73 4.86
C TYR A 37 -21.74 4.37 6.35
N HIS A 38 -21.47 5.31 7.26
CA HIS A 38 -21.53 5.04 8.70
C HIS A 38 -22.94 4.62 9.13
N LYS A 39 -23.98 5.28 8.59
CA LYS A 39 -25.39 4.91 8.81
C LYS A 39 -25.75 3.53 8.26
N ALA A 40 -25.12 3.12 7.15
CA ALA A 40 -25.44 1.86 6.47
C ALA A 40 -24.80 0.62 7.12
N HIS A 41 -23.79 0.77 7.98
CA HIS A 41 -23.01 -0.34 8.55
C HIS A 41 -23.29 -0.57 10.04
N VAL A 42 -24.47 -0.21 10.53
CA VAL A 42 -24.88 -0.46 11.93
C VAL A 42 -24.96 -1.96 12.20
N GLY A 43 -24.39 -2.39 13.33
CA GLY A 43 -24.35 -3.78 13.77
C GLY A 43 -23.20 -4.59 13.18
N LEU A 44 -22.28 -3.96 12.46
CA LEU A 44 -21.06 -4.61 11.97
C LEU A 44 -20.06 -4.77 13.12
N THR A 45 -19.55 -5.99 13.30
CA THR A 45 -18.50 -6.22 14.31
C THR A 45 -17.20 -5.50 13.92
N PRO A 46 -16.37 -5.11 14.89
CA PRO A 46 -15.05 -4.52 14.61
C PRO A 46 -14.20 -5.42 13.69
N GLU A 47 -14.29 -6.74 13.85
CA GLU A 47 -13.54 -7.72 13.06
C GLU A 47 -14.01 -7.75 11.61
N ASP A 48 -15.33 -7.75 11.37
CA ASP A 48 -15.89 -7.76 10.02
C ASP A 48 -15.61 -6.42 9.30
N ALA A 49 -15.62 -5.32 10.04
CA ALA A 49 -15.26 -4.00 9.52
C ALA A 49 -13.80 -3.96 9.05
N GLU A 50 -12.88 -4.47 9.86
CA GLU A 50 -11.45 -4.56 9.52
C GLU A 50 -11.22 -5.48 8.31
N TYR A 51 -11.90 -6.64 8.26
CA TYR A 51 -11.82 -7.55 7.13
C TYR A 51 -12.28 -6.89 5.83
N SER A 52 -13.44 -6.21 5.85
CA SER A 52 -13.99 -5.50 4.69
C SER A 52 -13.06 -4.38 4.20
N LEU A 53 -12.45 -3.65 5.14
CA LEU A 53 -11.43 -2.65 4.84
C LEU A 53 -10.25 -3.28 4.11
N LEU A 54 -9.64 -4.32 4.67
CA LEU A 54 -8.46 -4.98 4.09
C LEU A 54 -8.77 -5.64 2.74
N ASP A 55 -9.95 -6.24 2.58
CA ASP A 55 -10.39 -6.85 1.31
C ASP A 55 -10.60 -5.82 0.21
N THR A 56 -11.05 -4.62 0.57
CA THR A 56 -11.19 -3.50 -0.38
C THR A 56 -9.82 -2.91 -0.70
N VAL A 57 -9.02 -2.64 0.33
CA VAL A 57 -7.72 -1.98 0.22
C VAL A 57 -6.74 -2.81 -0.61
N ARG A 58 -6.72 -4.14 -0.47
CA ARG A 58 -5.85 -5.02 -1.29
C ARG A 58 -6.14 -4.97 -2.79
N LYS A 59 -7.31 -4.49 -3.21
CA LYS A 59 -7.71 -4.37 -4.62
C LYS A 59 -7.30 -3.02 -5.23
N VAL A 60 -6.82 -2.08 -4.41
CA VAL A 60 -6.36 -0.77 -4.89
C VAL A 60 -4.99 -0.94 -5.56
N ASP A 61 -4.85 -0.44 -6.80
CA ASP A 61 -3.70 -0.68 -7.69
C ASP A 61 -2.32 -0.35 -7.12
N LEU A 62 -2.25 0.52 -6.10
CA LEU A 62 -1.01 0.96 -5.45
C LEU A 62 -0.89 0.50 -4.00
N TYR A 63 -1.82 -0.32 -3.49
CA TYR A 63 -1.74 -0.80 -2.12
C TYR A 63 -0.55 -1.76 -1.95
N GLY A 64 0.28 -1.48 -0.93
CA GLY A 64 1.52 -2.21 -0.69
C GLY A 64 2.66 -1.92 -1.67
N ILE A 65 2.46 -1.03 -2.65
CA ILE A 65 3.49 -0.66 -3.61
C ILE A 65 4.28 0.56 -3.11
N ARG A 66 5.61 0.45 -3.10
CA ARG A 66 6.52 1.58 -2.83
C ARG A 66 7.14 2.06 -4.14
N LEU A 67 6.80 3.28 -4.55
CA LEU A 67 7.34 3.89 -5.76
C LEU A 67 8.73 4.48 -5.51
N HIS A 68 9.65 4.21 -6.43
CA HIS A 68 11.00 4.77 -6.42
C HIS A 68 11.26 5.48 -7.76
N PRO A 69 11.74 6.73 -7.75
CA PRO A 69 12.07 7.44 -8.97
C PRO A 69 13.10 6.66 -9.79
N ALA A 70 12.81 6.48 -11.07
CA ALA A 70 13.65 5.73 -11.98
C ALA A 70 13.84 6.50 -13.28
N ARG A 71 15.00 6.28 -13.92
CA ARG A 71 15.25 6.73 -15.29
C ARG A 71 15.62 5.52 -16.13
N SER A 72 15.15 5.52 -17.37
CA SER A 72 15.51 4.51 -18.36
C SER A 72 16.31 5.21 -19.46
N PHE A 73 17.60 4.87 -19.57
CA PHE A 73 18.48 5.36 -20.63
C PHE A 73 18.72 4.31 -21.72
N TYR A 74 18.44 3.04 -21.42
CA TYR A 74 18.67 1.90 -22.29
C TYR A 74 17.45 0.98 -22.28
N LYS A 75 17.27 0.21 -23.36
CA LYS A 75 16.11 -0.67 -23.53
C LYS A 75 16.00 -1.77 -22.46
N ASP A 76 17.12 -2.19 -21.88
CA ASP A 76 17.19 -3.37 -21.02
C ASP A 76 17.62 -3.05 -19.58
N ALA A 77 17.74 -1.77 -19.23
CA ALA A 77 18.18 -1.35 -17.90
C ALA A 77 17.35 -0.16 -17.38
N VAL A 78 17.00 -0.25 -16.10
CA VAL A 78 16.34 0.80 -15.34
C VAL A 78 17.29 1.25 -14.24
N ASP A 79 17.60 2.54 -14.21
CA ASP A 79 18.48 3.15 -13.22
C ASP A 79 17.66 3.84 -12.13
N PHE A 80 18.01 3.56 -10.87
CA PHE A 80 17.42 4.21 -9.70
C PHE A 80 18.45 5.13 -9.06
N TYR A 81 17.99 6.30 -8.61
CA TYR A 81 18.82 7.29 -7.93
C TYR A 81 18.47 7.33 -6.46
N PHE A 82 19.49 7.41 -5.60
CA PHE A 82 19.36 7.45 -4.15
C PHE A 82 20.30 8.52 -3.58
N ASP A 83 19.89 9.18 -2.50
CA ASP A 83 20.65 10.27 -1.88
C ASP A 83 21.80 9.73 -1.01
N SER A 84 21.77 8.44 -0.66
CA SER A 84 22.86 7.77 0.05
C SER A 84 23.05 6.30 -0.33
N ARG A 85 24.26 5.80 -0.09
CA ARG A 85 24.58 4.37 -0.18
C ARG A 85 23.73 3.52 0.77
N VAL A 86 23.31 4.07 1.91
CA VAL A 86 22.48 3.38 2.90
C VAL A 86 21.07 3.12 2.35
N GLU A 87 20.46 4.12 1.71
CA GLU A 87 19.15 3.99 1.06
C GLU A 87 19.17 2.99 -0.07
N CYS A 88 20.18 3.05 -0.95
CA CYS A 88 20.38 2.08 -2.01
C CYS A 88 20.50 0.65 -1.45
N LYS A 89 21.27 0.45 -0.37
CA LYS A 89 21.39 -0.85 0.30
C LYS A 89 20.07 -1.32 0.90
N HIS A 90 19.29 -0.43 1.52
CA HIS A 90 17.97 -0.77 2.07
C HIS A 90 16.97 -1.15 0.98
N PHE A 91 16.94 -0.40 -0.12
CA PHE A 91 16.10 -0.71 -1.28
C PHE A 91 16.43 -2.10 -1.82
N TRP A 92 17.71 -2.38 -2.08
CA TRP A 92 18.15 -3.68 -2.57
C TRP A 92 17.75 -4.83 -1.64
N LYS A 93 17.99 -4.70 -0.32
CA LYS A 93 17.59 -5.71 0.67
C LYS A 93 16.08 -5.99 0.62
N LYS A 94 15.25 -4.93 0.60
CA LYS A 94 13.79 -5.08 0.51
C LYS A 94 13.36 -5.79 -0.78
N CYS A 95 13.99 -5.49 -1.91
CA CYS A 95 13.69 -6.17 -3.18
C CYS A 95 13.99 -7.68 -3.09
N ILE A 96 15.13 -8.05 -2.50
CA ILE A 96 15.49 -9.46 -2.31
C ILE A 96 14.54 -10.16 -1.36
N GLU A 97 14.23 -9.56 -0.20
CA GLU A 97 13.30 -10.12 0.79
C GLU A 97 11.91 -10.34 0.18
N HIS A 98 11.38 -9.33 -0.52
CA HIS A 98 10.07 -9.42 -1.15
C HIS A 98 10.03 -10.45 -2.28
N HIS A 99 11.08 -10.51 -3.12
CA HIS A 99 11.22 -11.53 -4.15
C HIS A 99 11.25 -12.94 -3.55
N THR A 100 12.03 -13.16 -2.48
CA THR A 100 12.07 -14.46 -1.78
C THR A 100 10.71 -14.83 -1.19
N HIS A 101 10.00 -13.88 -0.58
CA HIS A 101 8.67 -14.13 -0.02
C HIS A 101 7.64 -14.47 -1.11
N LEU A 102 7.62 -13.73 -2.22
CA LEU A 102 6.74 -14.02 -3.36
C LEU A 102 7.05 -15.37 -4.00
N LEU A 103 8.32 -15.79 -4.04
CA LEU A 103 8.69 -17.13 -4.49
C LEU A 103 8.23 -18.22 -3.50
N GLN A 104 8.26 -17.98 -2.19
CA GLN A 104 7.76 -18.93 -1.20
C GLN A 104 6.23 -19.09 -1.26
N VAL A 105 5.50 -17.98 -1.38
CA VAL A 105 4.04 -17.98 -1.59
C VAL A 105 3.70 -18.61 -2.94
N GLY A 106 4.50 -18.31 -3.97
CA GLY A 106 4.40 -18.89 -5.31
C GLY A 106 4.74 -20.37 -5.38
N GLN A 107 5.59 -20.90 -4.49
CA GLN A 107 5.93 -22.33 -4.41
C GLN A 107 4.83 -23.21 -3.80
N SER A 108 3.75 -22.62 -3.28
CA SER A 108 2.49 -23.35 -3.07
C SER A 108 1.76 -23.66 -4.39
N ALA A 109 2.20 -23.07 -5.51
CA ALA A 109 1.80 -23.44 -6.87
C ALA A 109 3.03 -23.96 -7.63
N ARG A 110 2.96 -25.22 -8.09
CA ARG A 110 4.08 -26.02 -8.64
C ARG A 110 5.06 -25.32 -9.61
N PRO A 111 6.31 -25.81 -9.68
CA PRO A 111 7.39 -25.19 -10.44
C PRO A 111 7.33 -25.56 -11.93
N LEU A 112 7.80 -24.66 -12.81
CA LEU A 112 8.49 -25.00 -14.06
C LEU A 112 8.92 -23.70 -14.78
N GLY A 113 10.19 -23.65 -15.19
CA GLY A 113 10.66 -22.70 -16.20
C GLY A 113 11.77 -21.76 -15.72
N SER A 114 13.00 -22.13 -16.05
CA SER A 114 14.20 -21.30 -15.97
C SER A 114 14.07 -20.07 -16.89
N GLY A 115 13.92 -18.88 -16.30
CA GLY A 115 13.99 -17.57 -16.98
C GLY A 115 15.28 -16.80 -16.62
N PRO A 116 15.69 -15.82 -17.44
CA PRO A 116 17.04 -15.28 -17.43
C PRO A 116 17.31 -14.46 -16.16
N GLY A 117 18.42 -14.78 -15.50
CA GLY A 117 18.84 -14.15 -14.25
C GLY A 117 19.08 -12.66 -14.40
N ILE A 118 18.47 -11.88 -13.51
CA ILE A 118 18.74 -10.45 -13.32
C ILE A 118 20.21 -10.31 -12.86
N LYS A 119 21.08 -9.85 -13.76
CA LYS A 119 22.45 -9.45 -13.40
C LYS A 119 22.41 -8.08 -12.75
N LEU A 120 22.54 -8.04 -11.43
CA LEU A 120 22.93 -6.84 -10.70
C LEU A 120 24.40 -6.54 -10.98
N CYS A 121 24.67 -5.56 -11.83
CA CYS A 121 26.02 -5.06 -12.06
C CYS A 121 26.54 -4.37 -10.80
N ARG A 122 27.42 -5.07 -10.07
CA ARG A 122 28.33 -4.47 -9.10
C ARG A 122 29.31 -3.61 -9.89
N ARG A 123 29.20 -2.28 -9.82
CA ARG A 123 30.31 -1.43 -10.28
C ARG A 123 31.23 -1.26 -9.08
N ASP A 124 32.37 -1.94 -9.15
CA ASP A 124 33.48 -1.76 -8.23
C ASP A 124 33.90 -0.29 -8.27
N ALA A 125 33.80 0.37 -7.12
CA ALA A 125 34.41 1.66 -6.91
C ALA A 125 35.91 1.42 -6.70
N SER A 126 36.69 1.66 -7.74
CA SER A 126 38.15 1.73 -7.67
C SER A 126 38.59 3.12 -8.11
N PHE A 127 39.20 3.80 -7.14
CA PHE A 127 39.92 5.08 -7.12
C PHE A 127 39.14 6.38 -7.35
#